data_AF-A0A2H9P2E1-F1
#
_entry.id   AF-A0A2H9P2E1-F1
#
_cell.length_a   1.000
_cell.length_b   1.000
_cell.length_c   1.000
_cell.angle_alpha   90.00
_cell.angle_beta   90.00
_cell.angle_gamma   90.00
#
_symmetry.space_group_name_H-M   'P 1'
#
loop_
_entity.id
_entity.type
_entity.pdbx_description
1 polymer ?
#
loop_
_entity_poly.entity_id
_entity_poly.type
_entity_poly.pdbx_seq_one_letter_code
_entity_poly.pdbx_strand_id
1 'polypeptide(L)'
;MSSDMASSYDDEFAYFLAYLQISTAAGLGLYLSMAKLLGKNILHSIERDANTLKKWVSLDGHSESIAINSLALNHSHKTFQSFLFSYYAISKSNTPGLDGFVSKTADVEFEKIITQDEKSIGKVTSVFMYGAMAMIMAPIMMLTMMFMQTDPHSIQYI
;
A
#
# COMPACT_ATOMS: atom_id res chain seq x y z
N MET A 1 -0.87 12.37 10.05
CA MET A 1 -0.18 11.29 10.80
C MET A 1 -0.86 9.93 10.74
N SER A 2 -2.15 9.80 10.39
CA SER A 2 -2.82 8.48 10.26
C SER A 2 -2.78 7.87 8.84
N SER A 3 -2.45 8.66 7.81
CA SER A 3 -2.41 8.21 6.41
C SER A 3 -1.19 7.37 6.08
N ASP A 4 -0.03 7.76 6.60
CA ASP A 4 1.27 7.21 6.17
C ASP A 4 1.54 5.82 6.79
N MET A 5 0.94 5.53 7.95
CA MET A 5 0.98 4.19 8.56
C MET A 5 0.01 3.21 7.90
N ALA A 6 -1.13 3.68 7.40
CA ALA A 6 -2.08 2.84 6.67
C ALA A 6 -1.52 2.46 5.29
N SER A 7 -0.91 3.41 4.57
CA SER A 7 -0.25 3.11 3.29
C SER A 7 0.91 2.13 3.44
N SER A 8 1.69 2.24 4.52
CA SER A 8 2.77 1.27 4.79
C SER A 8 2.26 -0.15 5.01
N TYR A 9 1.05 -0.32 5.58
CA TYR A 9 0.47 -1.64 5.77
C TYR A 9 -0.07 -2.21 4.45
N ASP A 10 -0.75 -1.39 3.65
CA ASP A 10 -1.25 -1.79 2.33
C ASP A 10 -0.11 -2.27 1.42
N ASP A 11 1.01 -1.55 1.44
CA ASP A 11 2.22 -1.92 0.69
C ASP A 11 2.79 -3.26 1.20
N GLU A 12 3.01 -3.39 2.51
CA GLU A 12 3.48 -4.64 3.13
C GLU A 12 2.55 -5.82 2.84
N PHE A 13 1.23 -5.59 2.81
CA PHE A 13 0.24 -6.62 2.55
C PHE A 13 0.29 -7.13 1.11
N ALA A 14 0.45 -6.25 0.12
CA ALA A 14 0.59 -6.68 -1.27
C ALA A 14 1.91 -7.45 -1.51
N TYR A 15 3.04 -7.01 -0.91
CA TYR A 15 4.28 -7.79 -0.93
C TYR A 15 4.12 -9.15 -0.26
N PHE A 16 3.39 -9.20 0.86
CA PHE A 16 3.05 -10.44 1.53
C PHE A 16 2.21 -11.37 0.65
N LEU A 17 1.22 -10.86 -0.07
CA LEU A 17 0.37 -11.66 -0.95
C LEU A 17 1.16 -12.30 -2.10
N ALA A 18 2.11 -11.56 -2.69
CA ALA A 18 3.02 -12.12 -3.70
C ALA A 18 3.88 -13.25 -3.11
N TYR A 19 4.43 -13.05 -1.91
CA TYR A 19 5.15 -14.10 -1.18
C TYR A 19 4.27 -15.31 -0.86
N LEU A 20 3.02 -15.07 -0.45
CA LEU A 20 2.06 -16.10 -0.11
C LEU A 20 1.65 -16.91 -1.35
N GLN A 21 1.48 -16.27 -2.51
CA GLN A 21 1.21 -16.96 -3.78
C GLN A 21 2.32 -17.95 -4.13
N ILE A 22 3.59 -17.52 -4.05
CA ILE A 22 4.76 -18.39 -4.27
C ILE A 22 4.80 -19.53 -3.23
N SER A 23 4.52 -19.21 -1.97
CA SER A 23 4.54 -20.19 -0.87
C SER A 23 3.42 -21.22 -1.01
N THR A 24 2.23 -20.79 -1.44
CA THR A 24 1.07 -21.65 -1.69
C THR A 24 1.33 -22.60 -2.85
N ALA A 25 1.97 -22.12 -3.93
CA ALA A 25 2.43 -22.98 -5.03
C ALA A 25 3.46 -24.03 -4.58
N ALA A 26 4.22 -23.75 -3.52
CA ALA A 26 5.12 -24.71 -2.87
C ALA A 26 4.43 -25.60 -1.81
N GLY A 27 3.09 -25.55 -1.71
CA GLY A 27 2.30 -26.36 -0.78
C GLY A 27 2.24 -25.83 0.66
N LEU A 28 2.64 -24.57 0.89
CA LEU A 28 2.61 -23.96 2.23
C LEU A 28 1.31 -23.18 2.43
N GLY A 29 0.60 -23.46 3.53
CA GLY A 29 -0.56 -22.69 3.94
C GLY A 29 -0.20 -21.29 4.46
N LEU A 30 -1.23 -20.47 4.70
CA LEU A 30 -1.09 -19.10 5.20
C LEU A 30 -0.33 -19.03 6.52
N TYR A 31 -0.66 -19.89 7.48
CA TYR A 31 0.00 -19.92 8.78
C TYR A 31 1.52 -20.16 8.65
N LEU A 32 1.91 -21.20 7.90
CA LEU A 32 3.32 -21.52 7.69
C LEU A 32 4.06 -20.42 6.93
N SER A 33 3.40 -19.79 5.96
CA SER A 33 3.95 -18.65 5.21
C SER A 33 4.20 -17.46 6.14
N MET A 34 3.24 -17.10 6.99
CA MET A 34 3.42 -16.05 8.00
C MET A 34 4.51 -16.42 9.02
N ALA A 35 4.55 -17.66 9.49
CA ALA A 35 5.56 -18.13 10.44
C ALA A 35 6.99 -18.04 9.88
N LYS A 36 7.18 -18.24 8.57
CA LYS A 36 8.48 -18.09 7.91
C LYS A 36 8.98 -16.65 7.82
N LEU A 37 8.11 -15.66 8.03
CA LEU A 37 8.50 -14.24 8.03
C LEU A 37 9.08 -13.80 9.38
N LEU A 38 8.83 -14.55 10.45
CA LEU A 38 9.30 -14.24 11.78
C LEU A 38 10.83 -14.18 11.85
N GLY A 39 11.35 -13.11 12.45
CA GLY A 39 12.77 -12.85 12.60
C GLY A 39 13.46 -12.28 11.36
N LYS A 40 12.73 -12.03 10.27
CA LYS A 40 13.30 -11.43 9.05
C LYS A 40 13.29 -9.90 9.07
N ASN A 41 12.36 -9.26 9.81
CA ASN A 41 12.22 -7.81 9.89
C ASN A 41 12.04 -7.12 8.52
N ILE A 42 11.35 -7.79 7.59
CA ILE A 42 11.11 -7.25 6.23
C ILE A 42 9.71 -6.61 6.15
N LEU A 43 8.71 -7.23 6.77
CA LEU A 43 7.31 -6.80 6.77
C LEU A 43 6.84 -6.65 8.22
N HIS A 44 7.17 -5.54 8.88
CA HIS A 44 7.05 -5.39 10.33
C HIS A 44 5.62 -5.56 10.85
N SER A 45 4.64 -5.03 10.11
CA SER A 45 3.24 -5.12 10.51
C SER A 45 2.71 -6.54 10.34
N ILE A 46 3.01 -7.17 9.20
CA ILE A 46 2.64 -8.57 8.92
C ILE A 46 3.35 -9.52 9.89
N GLU A 47 4.59 -9.23 10.26
CA GLU A 47 5.37 -10.02 11.23
C GLU A 47 4.77 -9.95 12.63
N ARG A 48 4.25 -8.78 13.04
CA ARG A 48 3.51 -8.63 14.30
C ARG A 48 2.25 -9.52 14.31
N ASP A 49 1.53 -9.56 13.20
CA ASP A 49 0.33 -10.41 13.08
C ASP A 49 0.70 -11.90 13.03
N ALA A 50 1.80 -12.24 12.35
CA ALA A 50 2.36 -13.59 12.34
C ALA A 50 2.78 -14.06 13.74
N ASN A 51 3.34 -13.16 14.56
CA ASN A 51 3.74 -13.48 15.93
C ASN A 51 2.50 -13.73 16.81
N THR A 52 1.44 -12.96 16.60
CA THR A 52 0.14 -13.16 17.27
C THR A 52 -0.46 -14.52 16.92
N LEU A 53 -0.47 -14.90 15.63
CA LEU A 53 -0.91 -16.22 15.19
C LEU A 53 -0.05 -17.33 15.79
N LYS A 54 1.27 -17.18 15.78
CA LYS A 54 2.19 -18.16 16.37
C LYS A 54 1.89 -18.35 17.85
N LYS A 55 1.67 -17.28 18.61
CA LYS A 55 1.30 -17.37 20.03
C LYS A 55 0.01 -18.17 20.22
N TRP A 56 -1.04 -17.84 19.48
CA TRP A 56 -2.32 -18.54 19.59
C TRP A 56 -2.24 -20.03 19.24
N VAL A 57 -1.49 -20.38 18.19
CA VAL A 57 -1.35 -21.79 17.77
C VAL A 57 -0.41 -22.58 18.68
N SER A 58 0.75 -22.02 19.03
CA SER A 58 1.80 -22.76 19.75
C SER A 58 1.67 -22.71 21.27
N LEU A 59 1.16 -21.61 21.84
CA LEU A 59 1.05 -21.42 23.29
C LEU A 59 -0.36 -21.68 23.79
N ASP A 60 -1.37 -21.18 23.07
CA ASP A 60 -2.78 -21.30 23.49
C ASP A 60 -3.48 -22.54 22.89
N GLY A 61 -2.81 -23.27 22.00
CA GLY A 61 -3.29 -24.54 21.44
C GLY A 61 -4.44 -24.41 20.44
N HIS A 62 -4.66 -23.21 19.88
CA HIS A 62 -5.67 -23.02 18.84
C HIS A 62 -5.29 -23.74 17.54
N SER A 63 -6.29 -24.26 16.81
CA SER A 63 -6.04 -24.69 15.43
C SER A 63 -5.68 -23.50 14.55
N GLU A 64 -4.86 -23.73 13.51
CA GLU A 64 -4.48 -22.68 12.56
C GLU A 64 -5.72 -21.96 11.97
N SER A 65 -6.75 -22.73 11.65
CA SER A 65 -8.02 -22.21 11.12
C SER A 65 -8.75 -21.29 12.10
N ILE A 66 -8.78 -21.64 13.40
CA ILE A 66 -9.38 -20.81 14.45
C ILE A 66 -8.54 -19.56 14.67
N ALA A 67 -7.22 -19.69 14.69
CA ALA A 67 -6.32 -18.56 14.87
C ALA A 67 -6.44 -17.54 13.73
N ILE A 68 -6.51 -17.99 12.47
CA ILE A 68 -6.72 -17.14 11.29
C ILE A 68 -8.08 -16.42 11.38
N ASN A 69 -9.14 -17.12 11.75
CA ASN A 69 -10.47 -16.52 11.88
C ASN A 69 -10.52 -15.50 13.04
N SER A 70 -9.88 -15.79 14.17
CA SER A 70 -9.74 -14.85 15.29
C SER A 70 -8.90 -13.63 14.93
N LEU A 71 -7.87 -13.79 14.10
CA LEU A 71 -7.09 -12.67 13.59
C LEU A 71 -7.97 -11.79 12.70
N ALA A 72 -8.72 -12.39 11.78
CA ALA A 72 -9.65 -11.67 10.92
C ALA A 72 -10.65 -10.83 11.73
N LEU A 73 -11.25 -11.40 12.79
CA LEU A 73 -12.22 -10.71 13.63
C LEU A 73 -11.64 -9.49 14.37
N ASN A 74 -10.37 -9.55 14.76
CA ASN A 74 -9.74 -8.54 15.62
C ASN A 74 -8.87 -7.53 14.85
N HIS A 75 -8.67 -7.72 13.54
CA HIS A 75 -7.78 -6.86 12.76
C HIS A 75 -8.43 -5.52 12.40
N SER A 76 -7.71 -4.40 12.57
CA SER A 76 -8.21 -3.06 12.25
C SER A 76 -8.20 -2.75 10.75
N HIS A 77 -7.34 -3.42 9.99
CA HIS A 77 -7.20 -3.23 8.55
C HIS A 77 -8.24 -4.03 7.75
N LYS A 78 -9.17 -3.35 7.09
CA LYS A 78 -10.33 -3.96 6.42
C LYS A 78 -9.95 -4.88 5.26
N THR A 79 -9.02 -4.47 4.40
CA THR A 79 -8.59 -5.26 3.24
C THR A 79 -8.00 -6.60 3.68
N PHE A 80 -7.16 -6.56 4.72
CA PHE A 80 -6.55 -7.76 5.28
C PHE A 80 -7.57 -8.65 5.98
N GLN A 81 -8.48 -8.04 6.75
CA GLN A 81 -9.60 -8.75 7.37
C GLN A 81 -10.45 -9.49 6.34
N SER A 82 -10.85 -8.82 5.25
CA SER A 82 -11.62 -9.44 4.17
C SER A 82 -10.86 -10.60 3.53
N PHE A 83 -9.56 -10.42 3.26
CA PHE A 83 -8.71 -11.48 2.75
C PHE A 83 -8.69 -12.69 3.68
N LEU A 84 -8.46 -12.51 4.99
CA LEU A 84 -8.40 -13.60 5.96
C LEU A 84 -9.73 -14.34 6.08
N PHE A 85 -10.87 -13.64 6.05
CA PHE A 85 -12.19 -14.28 6.06
C PHE A 85 -12.43 -15.11 4.81
N SER A 86 -12.11 -14.57 3.62
CA SER A 86 -12.23 -15.30 2.37
C SER A 86 -11.30 -16.51 2.33
N TYR A 87 -10.05 -16.35 2.79
CA TYR A 87 -9.08 -17.45 2.92
C TYR A 87 -9.61 -18.56 3.84
N TYR A 88 -10.12 -18.19 5.03
CA TYR A 88 -10.71 -19.14 5.97
C TYR A 88 -11.92 -19.86 5.36
N ALA A 89 -12.84 -19.14 4.72
CA ALA A 89 -14.03 -19.72 4.10
C ALA A 89 -13.67 -20.73 2.99
N ILE A 90 -12.74 -20.38 2.11
CA ILE A 90 -12.30 -21.23 0.99
C ILE A 90 -11.50 -22.44 1.49
N SER A 91 -10.65 -22.25 2.49
CA SER A 91 -9.88 -23.34 3.09
C SER A 91 -10.80 -24.37 3.76
N LYS A 92 -11.91 -23.93 4.36
CA LYS A 92 -12.89 -24.80 5.03
C LYS A 92 -13.80 -25.53 4.04
N SER A 93 -14.11 -24.93 2.89
CA SER A 93 -14.97 -25.55 1.88
C SER A 93 -14.28 -26.66 1.07
N ASN A 94 -13.00 -26.94 1.33
CA ASN A 94 -12.21 -28.03 0.73
C ASN A 94 -12.22 -28.04 -0.80
N THR A 95 -12.44 -26.86 -1.41
CA THR A 95 -12.62 -26.70 -2.85
C THR A 95 -11.30 -26.40 -3.55
N PRO A 96 -11.03 -27.00 -4.73
CA PRO A 96 -9.97 -26.51 -5.61
C PRO A 96 -10.26 -25.05 -5.95
N GLY A 97 -9.38 -24.13 -5.54
CA GLY A 97 -9.62 -22.70 -5.71
C GLY A 97 -8.89 -21.79 -4.73
N LEU A 98 -8.29 -22.33 -3.66
CA LEU A 98 -7.50 -21.52 -2.73
C LEU A 98 -6.30 -20.85 -3.42
N ASP A 99 -5.56 -21.60 -4.24
CA ASP A 99 -4.41 -21.11 -4.98
C ASP A 99 -4.82 -20.01 -5.98
N GLY A 100 -5.94 -20.23 -6.70
CA GLY A 100 -6.51 -19.26 -7.63
C GLY A 100 -7.00 -18.00 -6.93
N PHE A 101 -7.58 -18.13 -5.73
CA PHE A 101 -7.98 -17.00 -4.91
C PHE A 101 -6.78 -16.18 -4.44
N VAL A 102 -5.73 -16.84 -3.92
CA VAL A 102 -4.50 -16.17 -3.46
C VAL A 102 -3.83 -15.45 -4.63
N SER A 103 -3.68 -16.13 -5.78
CA SER A 103 -3.09 -15.54 -6.99
C SER A 103 -3.87 -14.30 -7.45
N LYS A 104 -5.19 -14.43 -7.63
CA LYS A 104 -6.02 -13.32 -8.10
C LYS A 104 -6.03 -12.14 -7.12
N THR A 105 -5.98 -12.41 -5.82
CA THR A 105 -5.92 -11.34 -4.81
C THR A 105 -4.57 -10.66 -4.81
N ALA A 106 -3.48 -11.42 -4.97
CA ALA A 106 -2.14 -10.85 -5.13
C ALA A 106 -2.07 -9.92 -6.35
N ASP A 107 -2.55 -10.37 -7.51
CA ASP A 107 -2.57 -9.56 -8.74
C ASP A 107 -3.32 -8.23 -8.54
N VAL A 108 -4.51 -8.27 -7.94
CA VAL A 108 -5.34 -7.08 -7.70
C VAL A 108 -4.67 -6.09 -6.74
N GLU A 109 -4.09 -6.56 -5.63
CA GLU A 109 -3.44 -5.65 -4.69
C GLU A 109 -2.11 -5.11 -5.24
N PHE A 110 -1.38 -5.89 -6.04
CA PHE A 110 -0.17 -5.41 -6.72
C PHE A 110 -0.49 -4.38 -7.81
N GLU A 111 -1.55 -4.58 -8.59
CA GLU A 111 -2.02 -3.59 -9.58
C GLU A 111 -2.40 -2.26 -8.93
N LYS A 112 -2.94 -2.28 -7.70
CA LYS A 112 -3.22 -1.05 -6.94
C LYS A 112 -1.94 -0.31 -6.58
N ILE A 113 -0.89 -1.00 -6.13
CA ILE A 113 0.42 -0.37 -5.90
C ILE A 113 0.93 0.26 -7.18
N ILE A 114 0.96 -0.51 -8.28
CA ILE A 114 1.46 -0.01 -9.57
C ILE A 114 0.68 1.23 -10.01
N THR A 115 -0.65 1.19 -9.93
CA THR A 115 -1.51 2.33 -10.31
C THR A 115 -1.32 3.53 -9.38
N GLN A 116 -1.07 3.30 -8.10
CA GLN A 116 -0.79 4.34 -7.11
C GLN A 116 0.57 4.99 -7.36
N ASP A 117 1.59 4.20 -7.69
CA ASP A 117 2.91 4.66 -8.08
C ASP A 117 2.89 5.41 -9.41
N GLU A 118 2.15 4.94 -10.42
CA GLU A 118 1.95 5.67 -11.68
C GLU A 118 1.27 7.02 -11.46
N LYS A 119 0.23 7.06 -10.61
CA LYS A 119 -0.41 8.33 -10.22
C LYS A 119 0.52 9.22 -9.41
N SER A 120 1.40 8.64 -8.58
CA SER A 120 2.40 9.38 -7.81
C SER A 120 3.47 9.98 -8.73
N ILE A 121 3.99 9.20 -9.67
CA ILE A 121 4.93 9.65 -10.71
C ILE A 121 4.26 10.74 -11.58
N GLY A 122 3.01 10.55 -11.98
CA GLY A 122 2.24 11.57 -12.70
C GLY A 122 2.05 12.86 -11.89
N LYS A 123 1.83 12.76 -10.58
CA LYS A 123 1.77 13.91 -9.65
C LYS A 123 3.13 14.59 -9.48
N VAL A 124 4.21 13.84 -9.31
CA VAL A 124 5.57 14.40 -9.21
C VAL A 124 5.97 15.09 -10.51
N THR A 125 5.69 14.46 -11.65
CA THR A 125 5.99 15.01 -12.98
C THR A 125 5.17 16.27 -13.25
N SER A 126 3.89 16.28 -12.89
CA SER A 126 3.04 17.47 -13.03
C SER A 126 3.44 18.59 -12.06
N VAL A 127 3.76 18.30 -10.80
CA VAL A 127 4.30 19.30 -9.84
C VAL A 127 5.63 19.87 -10.35
N PHE A 128 6.51 19.04 -10.91
CA PHE A 128 7.76 19.50 -11.50
C PHE A 128 7.52 20.35 -12.74
N MET A 129 6.59 19.97 -13.63
CA MET A 129 6.22 20.77 -14.81
C MET A 129 5.57 22.10 -14.43
N TYR A 130 4.59 22.10 -13.51
CA TYR A 130 3.94 23.33 -13.05
C TYR A 130 4.91 24.21 -12.26
N GLY A 131 5.79 23.63 -11.44
CA GLY A 131 6.86 24.34 -10.75
C GLY A 131 7.88 24.95 -11.72
N ALA A 132 8.30 24.22 -12.74
CA ALA A 132 9.19 24.72 -13.79
C ALA A 132 8.52 25.83 -14.63
N MET A 133 7.24 25.66 -14.99
CA MET A 133 6.46 26.68 -15.68
C MET A 133 6.33 27.96 -14.83
N ALA A 134 6.08 27.83 -13.53
CA ALA A 134 5.99 28.98 -12.63
C ALA A 134 7.34 29.73 -12.52
N MET A 135 8.47 29.01 -12.46
CA MET A 135 9.80 29.63 -12.44
C MET A 135 10.17 30.37 -13.73
N ILE A 136 9.66 29.93 -14.88
CA ILE A 136 9.88 30.62 -16.17
C ILE A 136 8.90 31.79 -16.33
N MET A 137 7.64 31.61 -15.96
CA MET A 137 6.59 32.62 -16.17
C MET A 137 6.65 33.77 -15.16
N ALA A 138 7.08 33.52 -13.92
CA ALA A 138 7.19 34.57 -12.90
C ALA A 138 8.13 35.73 -13.29
N PRO A 139 9.37 35.49 -13.76
CA PRO A 139 10.25 36.57 -14.21
C PRO A 139 9.75 37.25 -15.49
N ILE A 140 9.11 36.51 -16.40
CA ILE A 140 8.51 37.09 -17.61
C ILE A 140 7.36 38.04 -17.23
N MET A 141 6.50 37.64 -16.29
CA MET A 141 5.43 38.50 -15.77
C MET A 141 5.97 39.71 -15.01
N MET A 142 7.04 39.55 -14.23
CA MET A 142 7.70 40.69 -13.57
C MET A 142 8.29 41.67 -14.59
N LEU A 143 8.93 41.17 -15.64
CA LEU A 143 9.47 42.00 -16.72
C LEU A 143 8.36 42.73 -17.48
N THR A 144 7.26 42.05 -17.84
CA THR A 144 6.13 42.71 -18.52
C THR A 144 5.41 43.72 -17.64
N MET A 145 5.32 43.48 -16.32
CA MET A 145 4.82 44.47 -15.36
C MET A 145 5.74 45.70 -15.26
N MET A 146 7.06 45.53 -15.32
CA MET A 146 8.02 46.63 -15.36
C MET A 146 7.85 47.49 -16.63
N PHE A 147 7.60 46.88 -17.79
CA PHE A 147 7.35 47.61 -19.04
C PHE A 147 5.94 48.24 -19.13
N MET A 148 4.93 47.70 -18.42
CA MET A 148 3.60 48.32 -18.32
C MET A 148 3.55 49.50 -17.34
N GLN A 149 4.53 49.64 -16.43
CA GLN A 149 4.63 50.79 -15.52
C GLN A 149 5.36 52.00 -16.11
N THR A 150 6.01 51.86 -17.27
CA THR A 150 6.79 52.93 -17.90
C THR A 150 6.07 53.51 -19.13
N ASP A 151 5.18 54.50 -18.90
CA ASP A 151 5.05 55.76 -19.67
C ASP A 151 3.77 56.56 -19.28
N PRO A 152 3.70 57.91 -19.45
CA PRO A 152 4.55 58.95 -18.88
C PRO A 152 3.71 60.17 -18.41
N HIS A 153 3.63 60.44 -17.10
CA HIS A 153 3.10 61.72 -16.59
C HIS A 153 4.10 62.39 -15.65
N SER A 154 5.22 62.87 -16.20
CA SER A 154 6.07 63.86 -15.53
C SER A 154 6.91 64.66 -16.53
N ILE A 155 6.25 65.36 -17.47
CA ILE A 155 6.76 66.64 -17.96
C ILE A 155 5.62 67.65 -17.86
N GLN A 156 5.56 68.32 -16.71
CA GLN A 156 4.92 69.62 -16.58
C GLN A 156 5.82 70.50 -15.72
N TYR A 157 6.09 71.71 -16.25
CA TYR A 157 6.86 72.84 -15.71
C TYR A 157 8.39 72.62 -15.70
N ILE A 158 9.24 73.39 -16.37
CA ILE A 158 9.27 74.84 -16.68
C ILE A 158 9.93 75.04 -18.06
#